data_AF-A0A7D5KAM1-F1
#
_entry.id   AF-A0A7D5KAM1-F1
#
_cell.length_a   1.000
_cell.length_b   1.000
_cell.length_c   1.000
_cell.angle_alpha   90.00
_cell.angle_beta   90.00
_cell.angle_gamma   90.00
#
_symmetry.space_group_name_H-M   'P 1'
#
loop_
_entity.id
_entity.type
_entity.pdbx_description
1 polymer ?
#
loop_
_entity_poly.entity_id
_entity_poly.type
_entity_poly.pdbx_seq_one_letter_code
_entity_poly.pdbx_strand_id
1 'polypeptide(L)'
;MSTVNHDELGVSVPLYLDLFKTRDDCFAVQRMDGSYGPLNIEFEEKHVEQHINGERTYGQYLVDPVDNTVRFAAIDNDIDDDSNAPLENALEAAVLEKQRALEFGLRDNQVWLEFSGRRGYHTWFFFDPPVKATLAKQLLEYIVGGTPEERDAYTEQINDGADPDDLDTPGVDIPGGHTEVFPKQVGLSTGEYGNLIKTPFGLHQKTGNRMLFVDETGEPYSDQASIIRAAIRNRIHPDVAGGILEEFGDDTEHLVEEAEQRAAGRGRDLEDIVSEGMDIRPCIEAAITGQKGNLSGEEGHHMRLAAAAELLANGYSVEEAHEFFKAFPNYDPKITEEKLREVQSNLPRPWACSTIKDKCGSLVTDCPCPATSDIDLVTSMELNHQRYGHVWKNDE
;
A
#
# COMPACT_ATOMS: atom_id res chain seq x y z
N MET A 1 14.24 4.94 25.71
CA MET A 1 14.71 3.71 25.04
C MET A 1 15.26 4.13 23.69
N SER A 2 16.39 3.56 23.28
CA SER A 2 17.30 4.11 22.26
C SER A 2 16.60 4.35 20.92
N THR A 3 16.60 5.59 20.45
CA THR A 3 16.19 5.96 19.08
C THR A 3 17.34 5.57 18.15
N VAL A 4 17.29 4.34 17.65
CA VAL A 4 18.22 3.85 16.63
C VAL A 4 18.00 4.69 15.36
N ASN A 5 19.00 5.48 14.97
CA ASN A 5 18.97 6.33 13.77
C ASN A 5 19.31 5.50 12.51
N HIS A 6 19.01 6.00 11.32
CA HIS A 6 19.33 5.38 10.02
C HIS A 6 20.79 4.94 9.88
N ASP A 7 21.73 5.73 10.42
CA ASP A 7 23.16 5.40 10.44
C ASP A 7 23.49 4.12 11.22
N GLU A 8 22.65 3.70 12.17
CA GLU A 8 22.84 2.48 12.96
C GLU A 8 22.28 1.23 12.26
N LEU A 9 21.29 1.37 11.38
CA LEU A 9 20.77 0.23 10.59
C LEU A 9 21.64 -0.09 9.37
N GLY A 10 22.33 0.91 8.80
CA GLY A 10 23.20 0.75 7.63
C GLY A 10 22.47 0.31 6.35
N VAL A 11 21.13 0.42 6.32
CA VAL A 11 20.30 0.02 5.19
C VAL A 11 20.57 0.94 3.99
N SER A 12 20.76 0.33 2.82
CA SER A 12 20.98 1.06 1.58
C SER A 12 19.65 1.41 0.93
N VAL A 13 19.37 2.71 0.77
CA VAL A 13 18.15 3.22 0.12
C VAL A 13 17.90 2.62 -1.27
N PRO A 14 18.88 2.56 -2.20
CA PRO A 14 18.68 1.91 -3.49
C PRO A 14 18.30 0.43 -3.39
N LEU A 15 18.90 -0.31 -2.46
CA LEU A 15 18.60 -1.73 -2.27
C LEU A 15 17.21 -1.94 -1.64
N TYR A 16 16.77 -1.02 -0.78
CA TYR A 16 15.43 -1.04 -0.24
C TYR A 16 14.39 -0.85 -1.36
N LEU A 17 14.59 0.15 -2.22
CA LEU A 17 13.72 0.39 -3.37
C LEU A 17 13.65 -0.84 -4.28
N ASP A 18 14.80 -1.45 -4.60
CA ASP A 18 14.88 -2.66 -5.45
C ASP A 18 14.11 -3.86 -4.89
N LEU A 19 14.02 -4.00 -3.56
CA LEU A 19 13.28 -5.08 -2.93
C LEU A 19 11.79 -4.81 -2.77
N PHE A 20 11.43 -3.60 -2.32
CA PHE A 20 10.09 -3.33 -1.81
C PHE A 20 9.23 -2.46 -2.74
N LYS A 21 9.80 -1.77 -3.73
CA LYS A 21 9.00 -0.99 -4.67
C LYS A 21 8.47 -1.91 -5.77
N THR A 22 7.19 -2.27 -5.70
CA THR A 22 6.53 -3.02 -6.80
C THR A 22 5.95 -2.08 -7.84
N ARG A 23 5.33 -0.99 -7.40
CA ARG A 23 4.57 -0.07 -8.25
C ARG A 23 5.25 1.29 -8.34
N ASP A 24 5.16 1.90 -9.52
CA ASP A 24 5.67 3.25 -9.77
C ASP A 24 4.60 4.33 -9.57
N ASP A 25 3.33 3.93 -9.51
CA ASP A 25 2.18 4.83 -9.56
C ASP A 25 1.62 5.18 -8.17
N CYS A 26 1.82 4.31 -7.17
CA CYS A 26 1.37 4.55 -5.81
C CYS A 26 2.08 3.70 -4.73
N PHE A 27 1.94 4.14 -3.48
CA PHE A 27 2.29 3.39 -2.26
C PHE A 27 1.41 3.85 -1.10
N ALA A 28 1.47 3.20 0.05
CA ALA A 28 0.64 3.54 1.20
C ALA A 28 1.40 4.34 2.28
N VAL A 29 0.74 5.30 2.92
CA VAL A 29 1.24 6.01 4.11
C VAL A 29 0.33 5.76 5.31
N GLN A 30 0.94 5.52 6.47
CA GLN A 30 0.21 5.44 7.72
C GLN A 30 -0.17 6.85 8.21
N ARG A 31 -1.47 7.10 8.33
CA ARG A 31 -2.08 8.32 8.82
C ARG A 31 -2.03 8.38 10.35
N MET A 32 -2.26 9.57 10.91
CA MET A 32 -2.17 9.83 12.36
C MET A 32 -3.19 9.04 13.20
N ASP A 33 -4.29 8.60 12.60
CA ASP A 33 -5.28 7.73 13.22
C ASP A 33 -4.91 6.24 13.16
N GLY A 34 -3.75 5.92 12.59
CA GLY A 34 -3.24 4.56 12.43
C GLY A 34 -3.70 3.86 11.16
N SER A 35 -4.66 4.43 10.42
CA SER A 35 -5.12 3.90 9.13
C SER A 35 -4.07 4.07 8.04
N TYR A 36 -4.17 3.30 6.97
CA TYR A 36 -3.34 3.47 5.78
C TYR A 36 -4.17 4.09 4.65
N GLY A 37 -3.55 4.99 3.90
CA GLY A 37 -4.12 5.52 2.65
C GLY A 37 -3.06 5.56 1.55
N PRO A 38 -3.45 5.43 0.27
CA PRO A 38 -2.55 5.54 -0.84
C PRO A 38 -2.07 6.98 -1.03
N LEU A 39 -0.84 7.09 -1.51
CA LEU A 39 -0.25 8.27 -2.13
C LEU A 39 -0.02 7.93 -3.60
N ASN A 40 -0.67 8.68 -4.50
CA ASN A 40 -0.61 8.51 -5.95
C ASN A 40 0.58 9.26 -6.56
N ILE A 41 1.76 8.93 -6.06
CA ILE A 41 3.05 9.43 -6.53
C ILE A 41 4.06 8.28 -6.47
N GLU A 42 5.19 8.44 -7.13
CA GLU A 42 6.25 7.44 -7.13
C GLU A 42 6.91 7.30 -5.75
N PHE A 43 7.18 6.05 -5.34
CA PHE A 43 7.95 5.77 -4.13
C PHE A 43 9.46 5.98 -4.36
N GLU A 44 9.92 7.20 -4.07
CA GLU A 44 11.32 7.65 -4.22
C GLU A 44 12.21 7.47 -2.97
N GLU A 45 13.51 7.71 -3.13
CA GLU A 45 14.55 7.66 -2.06
C GLU A 45 14.16 8.42 -0.79
N LYS A 46 13.59 9.64 -0.93
CA LYS A 46 13.17 10.48 0.20
C LYS A 46 12.15 9.78 1.12
N HIS A 47 11.28 8.95 0.56
CA HIS A 47 10.27 8.24 1.33
C HIS A 47 10.89 7.08 2.10
N VAL A 48 11.89 6.42 1.52
CA VAL A 48 12.67 5.38 2.20
C VAL A 48 13.45 5.98 3.37
N GLU A 49 14.09 7.14 3.18
CA GLU A 49 14.80 7.84 4.25
C GLU A 49 13.85 8.20 5.41
N GLN A 50 12.69 8.79 5.09
CA GLN A 50 11.65 9.08 6.09
C GLN A 50 11.16 7.82 6.82
N HIS A 51 11.00 6.71 6.09
CA HIS A 51 10.61 5.42 6.65
C HIS A 51 11.62 4.94 7.69
N ILE A 52 12.87 4.83 7.26
CA ILE A 52 13.96 4.28 8.07
C ILE A 52 14.31 5.24 9.22
N ASN A 53 14.19 6.56 9.06
CA ASN A 53 14.35 7.49 10.18
C ASN A 53 13.20 7.42 11.20
N GLY A 54 12.10 6.74 10.87
CA GLY A 54 10.91 6.70 11.70
C GLY A 54 10.09 8.00 11.69
N GLU A 55 10.28 8.83 10.67
CA GLU A 55 9.55 10.10 10.49
C GLU A 55 8.13 9.84 9.96
N ARG A 56 7.99 8.88 9.05
CA ARG A 56 6.73 8.41 8.50
C ARG A 56 6.77 6.90 8.33
N THR A 57 5.62 6.23 8.36
CA THR A 57 5.53 4.78 8.13
C THR A 57 4.80 4.54 6.82
N TYR A 58 5.36 3.68 5.98
CA TYR A 58 4.89 3.42 4.62
C TYR A 58 4.64 1.93 4.43
N GLY A 59 3.73 1.62 3.51
CA GLY A 59 3.46 0.28 3.01
C GLY A 59 3.45 0.28 1.49
N GLN A 60 3.43 -0.92 0.92
CA GLN A 60 3.51 -1.14 -0.52
C GLN A 60 2.31 -1.97 -0.96
N TYR A 61 1.71 -1.57 -2.07
CA TYR A 61 0.72 -2.38 -2.79
C TYR A 61 1.48 -3.42 -3.63
N LEU A 62 1.20 -4.70 -3.41
CA LEU A 62 2.12 -5.77 -3.81
C LEU A 62 2.01 -6.14 -5.28
N VAL A 63 0.81 -6.01 -5.88
CA VAL A 63 0.50 -6.48 -7.22
C VAL A 63 0.63 -5.33 -8.21
N ASP A 64 1.50 -5.50 -9.21
CA ASP A 64 1.53 -4.64 -10.38
C ASP A 64 0.31 -4.95 -11.28
N PRO A 65 -0.60 -3.98 -11.51
CA PRO A 65 -1.83 -4.21 -12.26
C PRO A 65 -1.62 -4.34 -13.78
N VAL A 66 -0.41 -4.11 -14.30
CA VAL A 66 -0.12 -4.26 -15.75
C VAL A 66 0.03 -5.73 -16.09
N ASP A 67 0.88 -6.45 -15.35
CA ASP A 67 1.22 -7.85 -15.64
C ASP A 67 0.69 -8.84 -14.59
N ASN A 68 0.02 -8.34 -13.54
CA ASN A 68 -0.41 -9.10 -12.36
C ASN A 68 0.74 -9.88 -11.73
N THR A 69 1.86 -9.19 -11.53
CA THR A 69 3.07 -9.75 -10.93
C THR A 69 3.40 -9.11 -9.60
N VAL A 70 4.19 -9.81 -8.79
CA VAL A 70 4.71 -9.36 -7.51
C VAL A 70 6.23 -9.50 -7.47
N ARG A 71 6.90 -8.54 -6.83
CA ARG A 71 8.34 -8.61 -6.50
C ARG A 71 8.61 -9.28 -5.17
N PHE A 72 7.62 -9.30 -4.29
CA PHE A 72 7.70 -9.94 -3.00
C PHE A 72 6.31 -10.41 -2.57
N ALA A 73 6.29 -11.34 -1.64
CA ALA A 73 5.11 -11.86 -0.99
C ALA A 73 5.41 -11.99 0.51
N ALA A 74 4.38 -11.98 1.33
CA ALA A 74 4.54 -12.06 2.77
C ALA A 74 3.39 -12.82 3.42
N ILE A 75 3.70 -13.51 4.52
CA ILE A 75 2.71 -14.07 5.43
C ILE A 75 2.72 -13.19 6.69
N ASP A 76 1.56 -12.69 7.09
CA ASP A 76 1.36 -11.85 8.29
C ASP A 76 0.73 -12.67 9.41
N ASN A 77 1.49 -12.87 10.49
CA ASN A 77 1.07 -13.63 11.67
C ASN A 77 0.86 -12.67 12.83
N ASP A 78 -0.38 -12.48 13.27
CA ASP A 78 -0.73 -11.42 14.21
C ASP A 78 -1.52 -11.96 15.41
N ILE A 79 -1.25 -11.42 16.60
CA ILE A 79 -2.03 -11.69 17.81
C ILE A 79 -3.21 -10.71 17.92
N ASP A 80 -4.40 -11.26 18.13
CA ASP A 80 -5.63 -10.48 18.29
C ASP A 80 -5.54 -9.55 19.50
N ASP A 81 -6.06 -8.32 19.36
CA ASP A 81 -5.93 -7.29 20.41
C ASP A 81 -6.62 -7.71 21.73
N ASP A 82 -7.64 -8.56 21.64
CA ASP A 82 -8.47 -8.98 22.77
C ASP A 82 -8.13 -10.38 23.33
N SER A 83 -7.20 -11.12 22.73
CA SER A 83 -6.94 -12.53 23.10
C SER A 83 -6.07 -12.70 24.34
N ASN A 84 -5.24 -11.71 24.68
CA ASN A 84 -4.14 -11.82 25.65
C ASN A 84 -3.16 -12.97 25.37
N ALA A 85 -3.12 -13.46 24.13
CA ALA A 85 -2.21 -14.53 23.76
C ALA A 85 -0.75 -14.04 23.75
N PRO A 86 0.21 -14.93 24.04
CA PRO A 86 1.63 -14.61 23.95
C PRO A 86 2.04 -14.28 22.51
N LEU A 87 2.92 -13.29 22.34
CA LEU A 87 3.51 -12.91 21.04
C LEU A 87 4.29 -14.09 20.42
N GLU A 88 4.80 -14.96 21.27
CA GLU A 88 5.50 -16.20 20.94
C GLU A 88 4.67 -17.10 20.02
N ASN A 89 3.33 -17.09 20.11
CA ASN A 89 2.48 -17.88 19.21
C ASN A 89 2.63 -17.43 17.75
N ALA A 90 2.72 -16.12 17.51
CA ALA A 90 2.93 -15.58 16.16
C ALA A 90 4.35 -15.87 15.66
N LEU A 91 5.35 -15.87 16.56
CA LEU A 91 6.72 -16.27 16.21
C LEU A 91 6.80 -17.75 15.84
N GLU A 92 6.15 -18.63 16.61
CA GLU A 92 6.10 -20.07 16.35
C GLU A 92 5.50 -20.37 14.96
N ALA A 93 4.46 -19.64 14.56
CA ALA A 93 3.89 -19.74 13.22
C ALA A 93 4.90 -19.31 12.13
N ALA A 94 5.53 -18.15 12.27
CA ALA A 94 6.53 -17.65 11.33
C ALA A 94 7.73 -18.61 11.19
N VAL A 95 8.17 -19.22 12.30
CA VAL A 95 9.24 -20.23 12.31
C VAL A 95 8.80 -21.52 11.61
N LEU A 96 7.56 -21.97 11.82
CA LEU A 96 7.00 -23.13 11.13
C LEU A 96 6.92 -22.91 9.62
N GLU A 97 6.46 -21.74 9.19
CA GLU A 97 6.42 -21.35 7.78
C GLU A 97 7.81 -21.40 7.15
N LYS A 98 8.81 -20.84 7.84
CA LYS A 98 10.20 -20.93 7.39
C LYS A 98 10.65 -22.38 7.26
N GLN A 99 10.39 -23.23 8.26
CA GLN A 99 10.74 -24.64 8.20
C GLN A 99 10.10 -25.35 7.00
N ARG A 100 8.79 -25.16 6.79
CA ARG A 100 8.06 -25.73 5.65
C ARG A 100 8.60 -25.26 4.31
N ALA A 101 8.88 -23.97 4.18
CA ALA A 101 9.49 -23.40 2.98
C ALA A 101 10.84 -24.06 2.64
N LEU A 102 11.67 -24.35 3.66
CA LEU A 102 12.93 -25.08 3.47
C LEU A 102 12.71 -26.54 3.09
N GLU A 103 11.72 -27.20 3.67
CA GLU A 103 11.32 -28.57 3.31
C GLU A 103 10.85 -28.66 1.85
N PHE A 104 10.22 -27.60 1.34
CA PHE A 104 9.80 -27.50 -0.06
C PHE A 104 10.95 -27.14 -1.00
N GLY A 105 12.16 -26.91 -0.48
CA GLY A 105 13.37 -26.71 -1.28
C GLY A 105 13.83 -25.26 -1.42
N LEU A 106 13.20 -24.30 -0.73
CA LEU A 106 13.77 -22.96 -0.60
C LEU A 106 15.02 -22.99 0.28
N ARG A 107 15.93 -22.03 0.08
CA ARG A 107 17.12 -21.88 0.93
C ARG A 107 16.82 -20.95 2.10
N ASP A 108 17.56 -21.13 3.18
CA ASP A 108 17.47 -20.32 4.40
C ASP A 108 17.51 -18.80 4.13
N ASN A 109 18.37 -18.38 3.20
CA ASN A 109 18.52 -16.98 2.79
C ASN A 109 17.49 -16.50 1.75
N GLN A 110 16.38 -17.21 1.58
CA GLN A 110 15.26 -16.83 0.73
C GLN A 110 13.97 -16.58 1.54
N VAL A 111 14.00 -16.85 2.85
CA VAL A 111 12.85 -16.76 3.74
C VAL A 111 13.26 -15.97 4.97
N TRP A 112 12.64 -14.80 5.17
CA TRP A 112 13.10 -13.83 6.17
C TRP A 112 12.00 -13.50 7.17
N LEU A 113 12.29 -13.63 8.46
CA LEU A 113 11.34 -13.30 9.53
C LEU A 113 11.54 -11.86 10.00
N GLU A 114 10.45 -11.13 10.18
CA GLU A 114 10.48 -9.74 10.64
C GLU A 114 9.49 -9.52 11.77
N PHE A 115 9.94 -8.90 12.87
CA PHE A 115 9.05 -8.45 13.92
C PHE A 115 8.34 -7.15 13.50
N SER A 116 7.02 -7.21 13.30
CA SER A 116 6.15 -6.11 12.84
C SER A 116 6.14 -4.85 13.73
N GLY A 117 6.82 -4.90 14.88
CA GLY A 117 6.93 -3.82 15.86
C GLY A 117 5.84 -3.84 16.94
N ARG A 118 4.88 -4.77 16.90
CA ARG A 118 3.83 -4.82 17.93
C ARG A 118 3.36 -6.23 18.32
N ARG A 119 2.58 -6.88 17.46
CA ARG A 119 1.78 -8.08 17.81
C ARG A 119 2.02 -9.27 16.90
N GLY A 120 2.91 -9.13 15.94
CA GLY A 120 3.05 -10.13 14.91
C GLY A 120 4.42 -10.18 14.30
N TYR A 121 4.58 -11.20 13.47
CA TYR A 121 5.76 -11.42 12.65
C TYR A 121 5.33 -11.59 11.20
N HIS A 122 6.12 -11.03 10.29
CA HIS A 122 5.97 -11.28 8.88
C HIS A 122 7.02 -12.28 8.40
N THR A 123 6.63 -13.21 7.53
CA THR A 123 7.56 -14.08 6.78
C THR A 123 7.64 -13.59 5.34
N TRP A 124 8.82 -13.13 4.92
CA TRP A 124 9.03 -12.46 3.63
C TRP A 124 9.70 -13.36 2.59
N PHE A 125 9.19 -13.27 1.37
CA PHE A 125 9.70 -13.95 0.17
C PHE A 125 9.92 -12.90 -0.94
N PHE A 126 11.09 -12.91 -1.57
CA PHE A 126 11.45 -11.94 -2.62
C PHE A 126 11.73 -12.66 -3.94
N PHE A 127 11.26 -12.12 -5.05
CA PHE A 127 11.30 -12.76 -6.38
C PHE A 127 12.09 -11.93 -7.39
N ASP A 128 12.85 -12.61 -8.24
CA ASP A 128 13.53 -11.99 -9.38
C ASP A 128 13.79 -13.01 -10.50
N PRO A 129 13.23 -12.79 -11.71
CA PRO A 129 12.30 -11.71 -12.06
C PRO A 129 10.98 -11.76 -11.25
N PRO A 130 10.15 -10.70 -11.27
CA PRO A 130 8.83 -10.71 -10.63
C PRO A 130 8.01 -11.94 -11.07
N VAL A 131 7.23 -12.51 -10.15
CA VAL A 131 6.43 -13.71 -10.39
C VAL A 131 4.95 -13.36 -10.49
N LYS A 132 4.14 -14.15 -11.19
CA LYS A 132 2.68 -13.98 -11.22
C LYS A 132 2.11 -14.03 -9.80
N ALA A 133 1.23 -13.08 -9.48
CA ALA A 133 0.62 -12.95 -8.15
C ALA A 133 -0.08 -14.24 -7.71
N THR A 134 -0.72 -14.96 -8.65
CA THR A 134 -1.35 -16.26 -8.38
C THR A 134 -0.36 -17.34 -7.93
N LEU A 135 0.83 -17.41 -8.53
CA LEU A 135 1.84 -18.40 -8.16
C LEU A 135 2.46 -18.06 -6.81
N ALA A 136 2.70 -16.78 -6.53
CA ALA A 136 3.15 -16.33 -5.22
C ALA A 136 2.12 -16.66 -4.14
N LYS A 137 0.84 -16.30 -4.33
CA LYS A 137 -0.22 -16.61 -3.37
C LYS A 137 -0.32 -18.12 -3.14
N GLN A 138 -0.40 -18.92 -4.20
CA GLN A 138 -0.50 -20.38 -4.10
C GLN A 138 0.69 -20.99 -3.33
N LEU A 139 1.93 -20.54 -3.61
CA LEU A 139 3.10 -21.00 -2.87
C LEU A 139 2.98 -20.72 -1.37
N LEU A 140 2.55 -19.51 -1.01
CA LEU A 140 2.36 -19.12 0.39
C LEU A 140 1.20 -19.90 1.03
N GLU A 141 0.13 -20.17 0.29
CA GLU A 141 -0.98 -21.02 0.73
C GLU A 141 -0.54 -22.46 1.02
N TYR A 142 0.40 -23.04 0.28
CA TYR A 142 1.01 -24.32 0.68
C TYR A 142 1.87 -24.22 1.92
N ILE A 143 2.58 -23.09 2.11
CA ILE A 143 3.45 -22.87 3.27
C ILE A 143 2.61 -22.71 4.55
N VAL A 144 1.54 -21.90 4.52
CA VAL A 144 0.63 -21.76 5.67
C VAL A 144 -0.30 -22.96 5.81
N GLY A 145 -0.57 -23.62 4.68
CA GLY A 145 -1.63 -24.61 4.50
C GLY A 145 -1.73 -25.64 5.61
N GLY A 146 -2.96 -25.72 6.13
CA GLY A 146 -3.46 -26.77 7.00
C GLY A 146 -3.60 -28.14 6.33
N THR A 147 -4.48 -29.00 6.83
CA THR A 147 -4.55 -30.41 6.37
C THR A 147 -4.92 -30.50 4.89
N PRO A 148 -4.55 -31.59 4.18
CA PRO A 148 -4.96 -31.79 2.79
C PRO A 148 -6.46 -31.58 2.58
N GLU A 149 -7.29 -31.93 3.56
CA GLU A 149 -8.74 -31.72 3.53
C GLU A 149 -9.14 -30.24 3.56
N GLU A 150 -8.41 -29.38 4.29
CA GLU A 150 -8.65 -27.94 4.33
C GLU A 150 -8.27 -27.28 2.99
N ARG A 151 -7.19 -27.77 2.35
CA ARG A 151 -6.81 -27.35 0.99
C ARG A 151 -7.78 -27.83 -0.07
N ASP A 152 -8.26 -29.07 0.03
CA ASP A 152 -9.27 -29.63 -0.88
C ASP A 152 -10.59 -28.84 -0.76
N ALA A 153 -11.02 -28.51 0.47
CA ALA A 153 -12.20 -27.71 0.71
C ALA A 153 -12.08 -26.26 0.21
N TYR A 154 -10.88 -25.65 0.31
CA TYR A 154 -10.59 -24.34 -0.27
C TYR A 154 -10.66 -24.41 -1.81
N THR A 155 -10.00 -25.41 -2.41
CA THR A 155 -9.97 -25.63 -3.86
C THR A 155 -11.36 -25.92 -4.42
N GLU A 156 -12.19 -26.69 -3.71
CA GLU A 156 -13.58 -26.98 -4.10
C GLU A 156 -14.44 -25.71 -4.11
N GLN A 157 -14.26 -24.80 -3.14
CA GLN A 157 -14.97 -23.52 -3.11
C GLN A 157 -14.60 -22.63 -4.30
N ILE A 158 -13.33 -22.56 -4.68
CA ILE A 158 -12.88 -21.85 -5.88
C ILE A 158 -13.50 -22.47 -7.14
N ASN A 159 -13.47 -23.80 -7.26
CA ASN A 159 -14.08 -24.51 -8.38
C ASN A 159 -15.60 -24.31 -8.49
N ASP A 160 -16.27 -24.13 -7.34
CA ASP A 160 -17.70 -23.82 -7.26
C ASP A 160 -18.01 -22.33 -7.53
N GLY A 161 -17.00 -21.53 -7.85
CA GLY A 161 -17.13 -20.13 -8.28
C GLY A 161 -17.08 -19.12 -7.14
N ALA A 162 -16.58 -19.49 -5.96
CA ALA A 162 -16.23 -18.51 -4.93
C ALA A 162 -15.07 -17.63 -5.42
N ASP A 163 -15.12 -16.34 -5.10
CA ASP A 163 -13.98 -15.46 -5.37
C ASP A 163 -12.85 -15.81 -4.37
N PRO A 164 -11.64 -16.19 -4.81
CA PRO A 164 -10.50 -16.43 -3.92
C PRO A 164 -10.10 -15.21 -3.10
N ASP A 165 -10.55 -14.01 -3.47
CA ASP A 165 -10.36 -12.78 -2.70
C ASP A 165 -11.32 -12.69 -1.50
N ASP A 166 -12.40 -13.48 -1.48
CA ASP A 166 -13.45 -13.52 -0.44
C ASP A 166 -13.34 -14.71 0.54
N LEU A 167 -12.38 -15.62 0.34
CA LEU A 167 -12.22 -16.83 1.16
C LEU A 167 -11.17 -16.66 2.27
N ASP A 168 -11.48 -17.15 3.47
CA ASP A 168 -10.49 -17.34 4.54
C ASP A 168 -9.51 -18.46 4.14
N THR A 169 -8.23 -18.11 4.00
CA THR A 169 -7.17 -19.07 3.69
C THR A 169 -6.96 -20.04 4.87
N PRO A 170 -6.79 -21.36 4.64
CA PRO A 170 -6.37 -22.27 5.69
C PRO A 170 -5.00 -21.85 6.24
N GLY A 171 -4.97 -21.28 7.45
CA GLY A 171 -3.76 -20.75 8.08
C GLY A 171 -3.11 -21.71 9.08
N VAL A 172 -1.91 -21.35 9.53
CA VAL A 172 -1.33 -21.96 10.73
C VAL A 172 -2.22 -21.59 11.92
N ASP A 173 -2.57 -22.57 12.77
CA ASP A 173 -3.33 -22.30 14.00
C ASP A 173 -2.47 -21.49 14.96
N ILE A 174 -2.81 -20.20 15.12
CA ILE A 174 -2.19 -19.29 16.08
C ILE A 174 -3.17 -19.11 17.23
N PRO A 175 -2.93 -19.70 18.41
CA PRO A 175 -3.85 -19.55 19.53
C PRO A 175 -4.00 -18.07 19.91
N GLY A 176 -5.19 -17.52 19.72
CA GLY A 176 -5.51 -16.11 19.97
C GLY A 176 -4.93 -15.14 18.94
N GLY A 177 -4.65 -15.61 17.73
CA GLY A 177 -4.21 -14.80 16.61
C GLY A 177 -4.73 -15.34 15.28
N HIS A 178 -4.23 -14.76 14.19
CA HIS A 178 -4.61 -15.11 12.84
C HIS A 178 -3.41 -14.98 11.89
N THR A 179 -3.51 -15.68 10.75
CA THR A 179 -2.52 -15.66 9.67
C THR A 179 -3.17 -15.09 8.42
N GLU A 180 -2.50 -14.17 7.72
CA GLU A 180 -2.93 -13.67 6.41
C GLU A 180 -1.82 -13.81 5.36
N VAL A 181 -2.18 -14.17 4.13
CA VAL A 181 -1.24 -14.27 3.00
C VAL A 181 -1.33 -13.04 2.11
N PHE A 182 -0.18 -12.51 1.69
CA PHE A 182 -0.04 -11.41 0.75
C PHE A 182 0.83 -11.83 -0.45
N PRO A 183 0.38 -11.62 -1.70
CA PRO A 183 -0.76 -10.79 -2.07
C PRO A 183 -2.11 -11.46 -1.77
N LYS A 184 -3.10 -10.68 -1.32
CA LYS A 184 -4.48 -11.17 -1.13
C LYS A 184 -5.15 -11.39 -2.48
N GLN A 185 -4.99 -10.43 -3.39
CA GLN A 185 -5.46 -10.52 -4.77
C GLN A 185 -4.46 -11.19 -5.69
N VAL A 186 -4.95 -12.04 -6.58
CA VAL A 186 -4.12 -12.67 -7.64
C VAL A 186 -4.24 -11.98 -9.01
N GLY A 187 -5.16 -11.02 -9.12
CA GLY A 187 -5.36 -10.21 -10.31
C GLY A 187 -6.03 -8.88 -9.96
N LEU A 188 -5.53 -7.81 -10.56
CA LEU A 188 -6.06 -6.45 -10.46
C LEU A 188 -6.35 -5.91 -11.86
N SER A 189 -7.36 -5.05 -11.94
CA SER A 189 -7.61 -4.16 -13.08
C SER A 189 -6.80 -2.87 -12.93
N THR A 190 -6.51 -2.21 -14.05
CA THR A 190 -5.87 -0.89 -14.03
C THR A 190 -6.69 0.11 -13.21
N GLY A 191 -6.05 0.75 -12.22
CA GLY A 191 -6.69 1.69 -11.28
C GLY A 191 -6.98 1.09 -9.90
N GLU A 192 -6.99 -0.24 -9.77
CA GLU A 192 -7.13 -0.89 -8.47
C GLU A 192 -5.80 -0.85 -7.71
N TYR A 193 -5.88 -0.64 -6.39
CA TYR A 193 -4.71 -0.66 -5.52
C TYR A 193 -4.35 -2.08 -5.04
N GLY A 194 -5.37 -2.91 -4.79
CA GLY A 194 -5.22 -4.17 -4.05
C GLY A 194 -4.87 -3.93 -2.56
N ASN A 195 -4.47 -4.98 -1.86
CA ASN A 195 -4.02 -4.88 -0.49
C ASN A 195 -2.56 -4.41 -0.38
N LEU A 196 -2.31 -3.57 0.62
CA LEU A 196 -0.96 -3.16 1.01
C LEU A 196 -0.42 -4.05 2.12
N ILE A 197 0.90 -4.11 2.22
CA ILE A 197 1.59 -4.53 3.44
C ILE A 197 2.54 -3.42 3.89
N LYS A 198 2.64 -3.22 5.20
CA LYS A 198 3.62 -2.31 5.79
C LYS A 198 5.02 -2.91 5.63
N THR A 199 5.97 -2.13 5.11
CA THR A 199 7.34 -2.61 4.86
C THR A 199 8.23 -2.52 6.12
N PRO A 200 9.32 -3.31 6.21
CA PRO A 200 10.22 -3.35 7.36
C PRO A 200 11.02 -2.06 7.60
N PHE A 201 11.77 -2.05 8.70
CA PHE A 201 12.72 -1.00 9.11
C PHE A 201 12.13 0.31 9.63
N GLY A 202 10.85 0.63 9.41
CA GLY A 202 10.23 1.80 10.03
C GLY A 202 9.95 1.66 11.54
N LEU A 203 9.22 2.63 12.08
CA LEU A 203 8.68 2.57 13.44
C LEU A 203 7.19 2.21 13.44
N HIS A 204 6.80 1.32 14.34
CA HIS A 204 5.39 1.06 14.60
C HIS A 204 4.81 2.21 15.44
N GLN A 205 3.87 2.99 14.89
CA GLN A 205 3.41 4.25 15.51
C GLN A 205 2.82 4.09 16.92
N LYS A 206 2.14 2.97 17.23
CA LYS A 206 1.56 2.74 18.57
C LYS A 206 2.59 2.43 19.66
N THR A 207 3.66 1.71 19.33
CA THR A 207 4.65 1.21 20.31
C THR A 207 5.95 2.00 20.27
N GLY A 208 6.24 2.66 19.16
CA GLY A 208 7.55 3.24 18.85
C GLY A 208 8.63 2.20 18.62
N ASN A 209 8.28 0.90 18.57
CA ASN A 209 9.24 -0.16 18.31
C ASN A 209 9.66 -0.15 16.85
N ARG A 210 10.91 -0.52 16.62
CA ARG A 210 11.45 -0.69 15.29
C ARG A 210 11.06 -2.04 14.71
N MET A 211 10.72 -2.02 13.44
CA MET A 211 10.43 -3.18 12.62
C MET A 211 11.76 -3.76 12.13
N LEU A 212 12.11 -4.97 12.56
CA LEU A 212 13.46 -5.53 12.35
C LEU A 212 13.37 -6.98 11.90
N PHE A 213 14.27 -7.37 11.02
CA PHE A 213 14.47 -8.79 10.73
C PHE A 213 15.05 -9.50 11.97
N VAL A 214 14.51 -10.67 12.28
CA VAL A 214 14.82 -11.47 13.46
C VAL A 214 15.22 -12.88 13.06
N ASP A 215 15.96 -13.56 13.94
CA ASP A 215 16.18 -15.00 13.82
C ASP A 215 14.96 -15.80 14.33
N GLU A 216 15.06 -17.14 14.29
CA GLU A 216 14.00 -18.05 14.71
C GLU A 216 13.72 -18.01 16.22
N THR A 217 14.55 -17.33 17.00
CA THR A 217 14.31 -17.07 18.42
C THR A 217 13.59 -15.74 18.67
N GLY A 218 13.33 -14.97 17.60
CA GLY A 218 12.73 -13.64 17.67
C GLY A 218 13.74 -12.54 18.01
N GLU A 219 15.03 -12.87 18.09
CA GLU A 219 16.09 -11.91 18.39
C GLU A 219 16.50 -11.15 17.10
N PRO A 220 16.58 -9.80 17.13
CA PRO A 220 16.97 -9.04 15.95
C PRO A 220 18.39 -9.36 15.46
N TYR A 221 18.55 -9.52 14.15
CA TYR A 221 19.89 -9.65 13.57
C TYR A 221 20.74 -8.41 13.85
N SER A 222 21.99 -8.63 14.25
CA SER A 222 22.92 -7.54 14.58
C SER A 222 23.33 -6.67 13.37
N ASP A 223 23.29 -7.21 12.15
CA ASP A 223 23.57 -6.49 10.90
C ASP A 223 22.36 -6.57 9.95
N GLN A 224 21.40 -5.66 10.15
CA GLN A 224 20.19 -5.54 9.34
C GLN A 224 20.49 -5.25 7.86
N ALA A 225 21.56 -4.49 7.58
CA ALA A 225 21.98 -4.20 6.20
C ALA A 225 22.46 -5.46 5.45
N SER A 226 23.04 -6.42 6.16
CA SER A 226 23.41 -7.72 5.57
C SER A 226 22.20 -8.49 5.07
N ILE A 227 21.06 -8.38 5.76
CA ILE A 227 19.81 -9.07 5.41
C ILE A 227 19.28 -8.59 4.07
N ILE A 228 19.19 -7.28 3.84
CA ILE A 228 18.78 -6.72 2.54
C ILE A 228 19.71 -7.19 1.42
N ARG A 229 21.03 -7.16 1.64
CA ARG A 229 22.01 -7.62 0.65
C ARG A 229 21.86 -9.12 0.36
N ALA A 230 21.54 -9.91 1.37
CA ALA A 230 21.31 -11.34 1.21
C ALA A 230 19.99 -11.59 0.47
N ALA A 231 18.90 -10.90 0.84
CA ALA A 231 17.60 -10.99 0.17
C ALA A 231 17.73 -10.70 -1.33
N ILE A 232 18.38 -9.59 -1.72
CA ILE A 232 18.64 -9.24 -3.13
C ILE A 232 19.37 -10.34 -3.89
N ARG A 233 20.44 -10.90 -3.30
CA ARG A 233 21.28 -11.90 -3.97
C ARG A 233 20.61 -13.26 -4.09
N ASN A 234 19.59 -13.52 -3.28
CA ASN A 234 19.00 -14.85 -3.13
C ASN A 234 17.49 -14.84 -3.41
N ARG A 235 17.01 -13.87 -4.18
CA ARG A 235 15.62 -13.85 -4.65
C ARG A 235 15.26 -15.18 -5.32
N ILE A 236 14.02 -15.58 -5.12
CA ILE A 236 13.42 -16.80 -5.63
C ILE A 236 13.14 -16.57 -7.11
N HIS A 237 13.69 -17.44 -7.95
CA HIS A 237 13.41 -17.41 -9.38
C HIS A 237 12.01 -18.00 -9.63
N PRO A 238 11.21 -17.49 -10.59
CA PRO A 238 9.89 -18.03 -10.90
C PRO A 238 9.89 -19.54 -11.13
N ASP A 239 10.87 -20.10 -11.84
CA ASP A 239 10.99 -21.55 -12.04
C ASP A 239 11.11 -22.35 -10.74
N VAL A 240 11.69 -21.77 -9.67
CA VAL A 240 11.76 -22.43 -8.36
C VAL A 240 10.37 -22.45 -7.73
N ALA A 241 9.65 -21.32 -7.74
CA ALA A 241 8.29 -21.27 -7.22
C ALA A 241 7.35 -22.19 -8.03
N GLY A 242 7.40 -22.14 -9.36
CA GLY A 242 6.63 -22.99 -10.26
C GLY A 242 6.96 -24.47 -10.08
N GLY A 243 8.24 -24.83 -10.00
CA GLY A 243 8.66 -26.22 -9.77
C GLY A 243 8.15 -26.79 -8.44
N ILE A 244 8.13 -25.98 -7.37
CA ILE A 244 7.54 -26.38 -6.09
C ILE A 244 6.03 -26.68 -6.25
N LEU A 245 5.30 -25.79 -6.91
CA LEU A 245 3.86 -25.97 -7.15
C LEU A 245 3.56 -27.20 -8.01
N GLU A 246 4.34 -27.43 -9.07
CA GLU A 246 4.22 -28.63 -9.90
C GLU A 246 4.50 -29.92 -9.11
N GLU A 247 5.44 -29.90 -8.16
CA GLU A 247 5.68 -31.03 -7.25
C GLU A 247 4.48 -31.30 -6.32
N PHE A 248 3.70 -30.26 -5.98
CA PHE A 248 2.42 -30.41 -5.28
C PHE A 248 1.26 -30.82 -6.19
N GLY A 249 1.48 -30.86 -7.51
CA GLY A 249 0.51 -31.32 -8.50
C GLY A 249 -0.27 -30.22 -9.18
N ASP A 250 0.11 -28.95 -9.00
CA ASP A 250 -0.52 -27.82 -9.68
C ASP A 250 -0.12 -27.76 -11.16
N ASP A 251 -1.07 -27.34 -11.99
CA ASP A 251 -0.82 -26.91 -13.36
C ASP A 251 -0.59 -25.40 -13.36
N THR A 252 0.69 -25.00 -13.33
CA THR A 252 1.08 -23.59 -13.19
C THR A 252 0.69 -22.74 -14.39
N GLU A 253 0.65 -23.32 -15.60
CA GLU A 253 0.17 -22.64 -16.81
C GLU A 253 -1.33 -22.36 -16.69
N HIS A 254 -2.10 -23.36 -16.30
CA HIS A 254 -3.56 -23.24 -16.12
C HIS A 254 -3.92 -22.22 -15.02
N LEU A 255 -3.23 -22.25 -13.87
CA LEU A 255 -3.43 -21.27 -12.78
C LEU A 255 -3.26 -19.83 -13.26
N VAL A 256 -2.24 -19.57 -14.07
CA VAL A 256 -1.97 -18.24 -14.63
C VAL A 256 -3.06 -17.85 -15.63
N GLU A 257 -3.44 -18.75 -16.54
CA GLU A 257 -4.49 -18.50 -17.52
C GLU A 257 -5.84 -18.15 -16.85
N GLU A 258 -6.24 -18.88 -15.81
CA GLU A 258 -7.49 -18.61 -15.08
C GLU A 258 -7.46 -17.28 -14.33
N ALA A 259 -6.33 -16.93 -13.71
CA ALA A 259 -6.18 -15.65 -13.01
C ALA A 259 -6.30 -14.47 -13.99
N GLU A 260 -5.69 -14.58 -15.18
CA GLU A 260 -5.77 -13.56 -16.22
C GLU A 260 -7.20 -13.42 -16.78
N GLN A 261 -7.91 -14.53 -16.99
CA GLN A 261 -9.31 -14.50 -17.43
C GLN A 261 -10.23 -13.84 -16.39
N ARG A 262 -10.03 -14.14 -15.10
CA ARG A 262 -10.77 -13.51 -14.00
C ARG A 262 -10.54 -12.00 -13.94
N ALA A 263 -9.29 -11.55 -14.04
CA ALA A 263 -8.96 -10.13 -14.09
C ALA A 263 -9.63 -9.43 -15.29
N ALA A 264 -9.62 -10.04 -16.47
CA ALA A 264 -10.28 -9.50 -17.66
C ALA A 264 -11.82 -9.42 -17.53
N GLY A 265 -12.44 -10.36 -16.82
CA GLY A 265 -13.90 -10.40 -16.58
C GLY A 265 -14.41 -9.31 -15.63
N ARG A 266 -13.54 -8.72 -14.80
CA ARG A 266 -13.86 -7.60 -13.89
C ARG A 266 -13.82 -6.23 -14.58
N GLY A 267 -13.38 -6.15 -15.84
CA GLY A 267 -13.15 -4.90 -16.56
C GLY A 267 -14.40 -4.06 -16.81
N ARG A 268 -14.46 -2.87 -16.20
CA ARG A 268 -15.35 -1.76 -16.61
C ARG A 268 -14.83 -1.15 -17.92
N ASP A 269 -15.74 -0.70 -18.81
CA ASP A 269 -15.39 -0.04 -20.07
C ASP A 269 -14.53 1.23 -19.82
N LEU A 270 -13.44 1.38 -20.57
CA LEU A 270 -12.45 2.46 -20.42
C LEU A 270 -13.04 3.88 -20.49
N GLU A 271 -14.21 4.04 -21.11
CA GLU A 271 -14.88 5.34 -21.28
C GLU A 271 -15.62 5.79 -20.01
N ASP A 272 -15.92 4.89 -19.07
CA ASP A 272 -16.64 5.19 -17.82
C ASP A 272 -15.71 5.64 -16.68
N ILE A 273 -14.39 5.53 -16.85
CA ILE A 273 -13.38 5.73 -15.78
C ILE A 273 -13.01 7.23 -15.60
N VAL A 274 -13.41 8.11 -16.53
CA VAL A 274 -13.09 9.56 -16.48
C VAL A 274 -13.94 10.33 -15.44
N SER A 275 -14.56 9.66 -14.46
CA SER A 275 -15.54 10.27 -13.55
C SER A 275 -15.36 10.13 -12.02
N GLU A 276 -14.66 9.14 -11.44
CA GLU A 276 -14.53 9.08 -9.94
C GLU A 276 -13.15 8.87 -9.28
N GLY A 277 -12.64 9.92 -8.61
CA GLY A 277 -11.68 9.91 -7.51
C GLY A 277 -10.36 10.74 -7.46
N MET A 278 -10.45 12.03 -7.15
CA MET A 278 -9.43 12.82 -6.45
C MET A 278 -9.93 13.00 -5.01
N ASP A 279 -9.18 12.70 -3.93
CA ASP A 279 -9.70 12.72 -2.52
C ASP A 279 -9.91 14.18 -2.01
N ILE A 280 -10.15 15.07 -2.97
CA ILE A 280 -10.46 16.49 -2.88
C ILE A 280 -11.82 16.63 -3.54
N ARG A 281 -12.79 17.20 -2.82
CA ARG A 281 -14.17 17.30 -3.33
C ARG A 281 -14.22 17.93 -4.74
N PRO A 282 -15.09 17.44 -5.65
CA PRO A 282 -15.13 17.86 -7.06
C PRO A 282 -15.24 19.38 -7.29
N CYS A 283 -15.93 20.09 -6.39
CA CYS A 283 -16.03 21.55 -6.47
C CYS A 283 -14.74 22.29 -6.14
N ILE A 284 -13.94 21.77 -5.20
CA ILE A 284 -12.65 22.31 -4.83
C ILE A 284 -11.64 22.03 -5.93
N GLU A 285 -11.65 20.81 -6.45
CA GLU A 285 -10.80 20.41 -7.58
C GLU A 285 -11.07 21.28 -8.82
N ALA A 286 -12.33 21.42 -9.24
CA ALA A 286 -12.70 22.26 -10.39
C ALA A 286 -12.26 23.72 -10.22
N ALA A 287 -12.19 24.20 -8.98
CA ALA A 287 -11.72 25.53 -8.67
C ALA A 287 -10.19 25.66 -8.75
N ILE A 288 -9.43 24.76 -8.11
CA ILE A 288 -7.96 24.86 -8.07
C ILE A 288 -7.28 24.48 -9.37
N THR A 289 -7.96 23.72 -10.23
CA THR A 289 -7.49 23.37 -11.58
C THR A 289 -7.85 24.40 -12.65
N GLY A 290 -8.53 25.49 -12.27
CA GLY A 290 -8.87 26.59 -13.18
C GLY A 290 -10.09 26.35 -14.08
N GLN A 291 -10.83 25.23 -13.91
CA GLN A 291 -12.06 24.96 -14.67
C GLN A 291 -13.21 25.93 -14.35
N LYS A 292 -13.17 26.57 -13.17
CA LYS A 292 -14.08 27.65 -12.76
C LYS A 292 -13.55 29.06 -13.07
N GLY A 293 -12.49 29.17 -13.88
CA GLY A 293 -11.83 30.43 -14.22
C GLY A 293 -10.79 30.87 -13.19
N ASN A 294 -10.27 32.09 -13.32
CA ASN A 294 -9.31 32.64 -12.36
C ASN A 294 -10.00 32.87 -11.02
N LEU A 295 -9.53 32.17 -9.96
CA LEU A 295 -9.92 32.40 -8.58
C LEU A 295 -9.54 33.82 -8.17
N SER A 296 -10.41 34.78 -8.43
CA SER A 296 -10.16 36.20 -8.23
C SER A 296 -11.29 36.81 -7.43
N GLY A 297 -11.02 37.97 -6.83
CA GLY A 297 -11.93 38.57 -5.87
C GLY A 297 -12.06 37.76 -4.58
N GLU A 298 -13.10 38.08 -3.81
CA GLU A 298 -13.33 37.57 -2.47
C GLU A 298 -13.65 36.06 -2.47
N GLU A 299 -14.57 35.62 -3.33
CA GLU A 299 -14.92 34.19 -3.44
C GLU A 299 -13.72 33.34 -3.89
N GLY A 300 -12.90 33.84 -4.81
CA GLY A 300 -11.68 33.16 -5.24
C GLY A 300 -10.63 33.04 -4.14
N HIS A 301 -10.53 34.02 -3.25
CA HIS A 301 -9.67 33.91 -2.06
C HIS A 301 -10.17 32.84 -1.08
N HIS A 302 -11.47 32.82 -0.77
CA HIS A 302 -12.06 31.80 0.09
C HIS A 302 -11.92 30.39 -0.48
N MET A 303 -12.09 30.24 -1.79
CA MET A 303 -11.94 28.95 -2.46
C MET A 303 -10.52 28.40 -2.37
N ARG A 304 -9.48 29.25 -2.48
CA ARG A 304 -8.09 28.83 -2.26
C ARG A 304 -7.82 28.37 -0.83
N LEU A 305 -8.43 29.03 0.16
CA LEU A 305 -8.30 28.62 1.57
C LEU A 305 -9.00 27.29 1.83
N ALA A 306 -10.19 27.08 1.26
CA ALA A 306 -10.90 25.81 1.34
C ALA A 306 -10.07 24.67 0.71
N ALA A 307 -9.42 24.95 -0.43
CA ALA A 307 -8.55 23.99 -1.08
C ALA A 307 -7.27 23.68 -0.30
N ALA A 308 -6.63 24.70 0.28
CA ALA A 308 -5.47 24.52 1.15
C ALA A 308 -5.81 23.64 2.37
N ALA A 309 -6.98 23.85 2.97
CA ALA A 309 -7.47 23.02 4.06
C ALA A 309 -7.72 21.57 3.62
N GLU A 310 -8.31 21.37 2.44
CA GLU A 310 -8.56 20.04 1.86
C GLU A 310 -7.26 19.28 1.61
N LEU A 311 -6.28 19.93 0.97
CA LEU A 311 -4.99 19.34 0.63
C LEU A 311 -4.25 18.88 1.89
N LEU A 312 -4.12 19.76 2.87
CA LEU A 312 -3.38 19.46 4.09
C LEU A 312 -4.11 18.39 4.95
N ALA A 313 -5.44 18.40 4.97
CA ALA A 313 -6.23 17.37 5.66
C ALA A 313 -6.06 15.98 5.02
N ASN A 314 -5.82 15.93 3.71
CA ASN A 314 -5.54 14.71 2.95
C ASN A 314 -4.06 14.30 2.98
N GLY A 315 -3.25 14.89 3.87
CA GLY A 315 -1.88 14.45 4.14
C GLY A 315 -0.81 15.06 3.22
N TYR A 316 -1.19 15.95 2.29
CA TYR A 316 -0.23 16.70 1.48
C TYR A 316 0.62 17.59 2.40
N SER A 317 1.92 17.63 2.14
CA SER A 317 2.84 18.60 2.72
C SER A 317 2.54 20.01 2.20
N VAL A 318 3.11 21.01 2.87
CA VAL A 318 2.99 22.41 2.43
C VAL A 318 3.65 22.57 1.06
N GLU A 319 4.79 21.93 0.89
CA GLU A 319 5.59 21.92 -0.32
C GLU A 319 4.82 21.31 -1.50
N GLU A 320 4.08 20.21 -1.29
CA GLU A 320 3.21 19.62 -2.31
C GLU A 320 1.99 20.49 -2.61
N ALA A 321 1.39 21.09 -1.58
CA ALA A 321 0.24 21.97 -1.75
C ALA A 321 0.59 23.22 -2.58
N HIS A 322 1.84 23.69 -2.56
CA HIS A 322 2.30 24.81 -3.40
C HIS A 322 2.08 24.59 -4.89
N GLU A 323 2.22 23.35 -5.37
CA GLU A 323 2.11 23.04 -6.80
C GLU A 323 0.73 23.40 -7.34
N PHE A 324 -0.33 23.14 -6.56
CA PHE A 324 -1.72 23.46 -6.95
C PHE A 324 -1.98 24.96 -7.09
N PHE A 325 -1.20 25.80 -6.43
CA PHE A 325 -1.42 27.25 -6.46
C PHE A 325 -0.57 27.99 -7.50
N LYS A 326 0.51 27.39 -8.01
CA LYS A 326 1.43 28.02 -8.99
C LYS A 326 0.74 28.48 -10.27
N ALA A 327 -0.33 27.79 -10.68
CA ALA A 327 -1.07 28.10 -11.90
C ALA A 327 -1.87 29.41 -11.82
N PHE A 328 -2.11 29.95 -10.62
CA PHE A 328 -2.87 31.18 -10.46
C PHE A 328 -2.01 32.41 -10.75
N PRO A 329 -2.50 33.39 -11.54
CA PRO A 329 -1.73 34.59 -11.87
C PRO A 329 -1.28 35.43 -10.68
N ASN A 330 -1.93 35.26 -9.53
CA ASN A 330 -1.62 35.95 -8.28
C ASN A 330 -0.85 35.06 -7.29
N TYR A 331 -0.27 33.94 -7.75
CA TYR A 331 0.62 33.13 -6.94
C TYR A 331 1.87 33.93 -6.55
N ASP A 332 2.12 33.97 -5.25
CA ASP A 332 3.38 34.43 -4.70
C ASP A 332 3.87 33.34 -3.74
N PRO A 333 5.07 32.77 -3.96
CA PRO A 333 5.54 31.63 -3.18
C PRO A 333 5.65 31.95 -1.70
N LYS A 334 6.02 33.18 -1.29
CA LYS A 334 6.12 33.52 0.13
C LYS A 334 4.76 33.67 0.77
N ILE A 335 3.83 34.35 0.11
CA ILE A 335 2.47 34.56 0.64
C ILE A 335 1.72 33.23 0.71
N THR A 336 1.84 32.38 -0.31
CA THR A 336 1.20 31.06 -0.33
C THR A 336 1.79 30.14 0.75
N GLU A 337 3.10 30.20 0.99
CA GLU A 337 3.78 29.41 2.04
C GLU A 337 3.29 29.82 3.42
N GLU A 338 3.26 31.13 3.70
CA GLU A 338 2.72 31.66 4.96
C GLU A 338 1.27 31.21 5.17
N LYS A 339 0.44 31.25 4.13
CA LYS A 339 -0.96 30.84 4.22
C LYS A 339 -1.13 29.34 4.39
N LEU A 340 -0.36 28.51 3.70
CA LEU A 340 -0.40 27.06 3.87
C LEU A 340 0.07 26.66 5.27
N ARG A 341 1.14 27.26 5.79
CA ARG A 341 1.61 27.02 7.16
C ARG A 341 0.63 27.55 8.21
N GLU A 342 -0.05 28.66 7.96
CA GLU A 342 -1.13 29.16 8.82
C GLU A 342 -2.31 28.18 8.87
N VAL A 343 -2.71 27.64 7.72
CA VAL A 343 -3.78 26.64 7.61
C VAL A 343 -3.35 25.33 8.28
N GLN A 344 -2.12 24.86 8.05
CA GLN A 344 -1.54 23.66 8.68
C GLN A 344 -1.46 23.76 10.21
N SER A 345 -0.98 24.88 10.73
CA SER A 345 -0.76 25.09 12.18
C SER A 345 -2.06 25.18 12.97
N ASN A 346 -3.16 25.55 12.31
CA ASN A 346 -4.47 25.69 12.95
C ASN A 346 -5.33 24.40 12.89
N LEU A 347 -4.78 23.28 12.37
CA LEU A 347 -5.48 22.00 12.14
C LEU A 347 -6.78 22.19 11.33
N PRO A 348 -6.66 22.27 9.99
CA PRO A 348 -7.72 22.76 9.14
C PRO A 348 -8.61 21.59 8.75
N ARG A 349 -9.69 21.36 9.49
CA ARG A 349 -10.72 20.44 8.97
C ARG A 349 -11.20 20.97 7.61
N PRO A 350 -11.42 20.09 6.61
CA PRO A 350 -12.07 20.46 5.37
C PRO A 350 -13.31 21.33 5.63
N TRP A 351 -13.47 22.42 4.87
CA TRP A 351 -14.61 23.32 5.07
C TRP A 351 -15.91 22.58 4.80
N ALA A 352 -16.95 22.75 5.62
CA ALA A 352 -18.25 22.13 5.33
C ALA A 352 -18.82 22.63 3.99
N CYS A 353 -19.59 21.79 3.29
CA CYS A 353 -20.21 22.18 2.02
C CYS A 353 -21.15 23.40 2.17
N SER A 354 -21.80 23.56 3.32
CA SER A 354 -22.58 24.76 3.64
C SER A 354 -21.69 26.02 3.65
N THR A 355 -20.49 25.95 4.21
CA THR A 355 -19.53 27.04 4.25
C THR A 355 -19.00 27.38 2.85
N ILE A 356 -18.74 26.38 2.01
CA ILE A 356 -18.30 26.60 0.62
C ILE A 356 -19.42 27.25 -0.19
N LYS A 357 -20.67 26.78 -0.06
CA LYS A 357 -21.82 27.37 -0.75
C LYS A 357 -22.08 28.83 -0.33
N ASP A 358 -21.90 29.13 0.96
CA ASP A 358 -22.04 30.48 1.51
C ASP A 358 -20.95 31.44 1.00
N LYS A 359 -19.68 30.99 1.03
CA LYS A 359 -18.52 31.86 0.76
C LYS A 359 -18.03 31.87 -0.68
N CYS A 360 -18.39 30.86 -1.46
CA CYS A 360 -17.90 30.63 -2.82
C CYS A 360 -19.06 30.29 -3.78
N GLY A 361 -20.28 30.75 -3.48
CA GLY A 361 -21.51 30.31 -4.14
C GLY A 361 -21.48 30.40 -5.66
N SER A 362 -20.87 31.44 -6.23
CA SER A 362 -20.77 31.60 -7.69
C SER A 362 -19.83 30.57 -8.34
N LEU A 363 -18.89 30.02 -7.57
CA LEU A 363 -17.95 28.99 -8.02
C LEU A 363 -18.53 27.57 -7.89
N VAL A 364 -19.64 27.39 -7.17
CA VAL A 364 -20.23 26.06 -6.89
C VAL A 364 -21.72 25.93 -7.25
N THR A 365 -22.21 26.76 -8.17
CA THR A 365 -23.63 26.79 -8.62
C THR A 365 -24.14 25.45 -9.14
N ASP A 366 -23.27 24.65 -9.77
CA ASP A 366 -23.54 23.33 -10.32
C ASP A 366 -22.57 22.29 -9.71
N CYS A 367 -22.54 22.17 -8.38
CA CYS A 367 -21.67 21.21 -7.67
C CYS A 367 -22.14 19.77 -8.01
N PRO A 368 -21.35 18.95 -8.72
CA PRO A 368 -21.69 17.55 -9.00
C PRO A 368 -21.46 16.64 -7.76
N CYS A 369 -20.93 17.24 -6.71
CA CYS A 369 -20.69 16.66 -5.40
C CYS A 369 -21.99 16.00 -4.91
N PRO A 370 -22.01 14.67 -4.61
CA PRO A 370 -23.17 14.07 -3.99
C PRO A 370 -23.52 14.89 -2.74
N ALA A 371 -24.81 15.08 -2.46
CA ALA A 371 -25.21 15.78 -1.24
C ALA A 371 -24.41 15.17 -0.08
N THR A 372 -23.87 15.97 0.83
CA THR A 372 -22.98 15.51 1.91
C THR A 372 -23.59 14.47 2.87
N SER A 373 -24.83 14.03 2.61
CA SER A 373 -25.47 12.86 3.19
C SER A 373 -25.17 11.53 2.49
N ASP A 374 -24.60 11.55 1.28
CA ASP A 374 -24.54 10.41 0.35
C ASP A 374 -23.17 10.25 -0.36
N ILE A 375 -22.09 10.85 0.15
CA ILE A 375 -20.71 10.57 -0.32
C ILE A 375 -20.09 9.49 0.57
N ASP A 376 -19.80 8.32 -0.01
CA ASP A 376 -18.85 7.36 0.54
C ASP A 376 -17.42 7.79 0.13
N LEU A 377 -16.49 7.80 1.07
CA LEU A 377 -15.12 8.35 0.91
C LEU A 377 -14.26 7.55 -0.09
N VAL A 378 -14.67 6.32 -0.42
CA VAL A 378 -13.88 5.35 -1.18
C VAL A 378 -13.82 5.66 -2.68
N THR A 379 -14.91 6.15 -3.27
CA THR A 379 -14.99 6.42 -4.71
C THR A 379 -14.25 7.71 -5.12
N SER A 380 -13.80 8.48 -4.13
CA SER A 380 -13.10 9.74 -4.32
C SER A 380 -11.59 9.56 -4.60
N MET A 381 -11.01 8.38 -4.84
CA MET A 381 -9.53 8.25 -5.02
C MET A 381 -9.00 7.67 -6.36
N GLU A 382 -9.85 7.18 -7.25
CA GLU A 382 -9.50 6.54 -8.53
C GLU A 382 -9.38 7.48 -9.78
N LEU A 383 -10.07 8.65 -9.85
CA LEU A 383 -10.00 9.63 -10.98
C LEU A 383 -8.67 10.30 -11.14
N ASN A 384 -7.99 10.51 -10.01
CA ASN A 384 -6.85 11.38 -9.92
C ASN A 384 -5.76 10.97 -10.92
N HIS A 385 -5.68 9.67 -11.15
CA HIS A 385 -4.66 9.02 -11.95
C HIS A 385 -4.83 9.29 -13.45
N GLN A 386 -6.06 9.43 -13.96
CA GLN A 386 -6.30 9.68 -15.38
C GLN A 386 -6.12 11.16 -15.80
N ARG A 387 -6.23 12.10 -14.85
CA ARG A 387 -6.36 13.53 -15.15
C ARG A 387 -5.03 14.28 -15.39
N TYR A 388 -3.90 13.76 -14.93
CA TYR A 388 -2.59 14.42 -15.01
C TYR A 388 -1.54 13.67 -15.84
N GLY A 389 -1.84 12.47 -16.36
CA GLY A 389 -0.90 11.63 -17.12
C GLY A 389 -0.36 12.22 -18.43
N HIS A 390 -0.94 13.32 -18.92
CA HIS A 390 -0.52 13.98 -20.16
C HIS A 390 0.22 15.31 -19.93
N VAL A 391 0.32 15.81 -18.70
CA VAL A 391 1.06 17.04 -18.37
C VAL A 391 2.58 16.79 -18.28
N TRP A 392 3.00 15.52 -18.19
CA TRP A 392 4.40 15.10 -18.06
C TRP A 392 5.01 14.53 -19.35
N LYS A 393 4.44 14.83 -20.52
CA LYS A 393 5.13 14.63 -21.81
C LYS A 393 5.84 15.91 -22.23
N ASN A 394 7.16 15.84 -22.30
CA ASN A 394 8.07 16.37 -23.33
C ASN A 394 9.47 15.80 -23.01
N ASP A 395 10.13 15.02 -23.86
CA ASP A 395 10.84 15.43 -25.08
C ASP A 395 11.73 16.67 -24.85
N GLU A 396 13.04 16.43 -25.02
CA GLU A 396 14.23 17.32 -24.98
C GLU A 396 14.97 17.52 -23.64
#